data_AF-A0A3C1BE37-F1
#
_entry.id   AF-A0A3C1BE37-F1
#
_cell.length_a   1.000
_cell.length_b   1.000
_cell.length_c   1.000
_cell.angle_alpha   90.00
_cell.angle_beta   90.00
_cell.angle_gamma   90.00
#
_symmetry.space_group_name_H-M   'P 1'
#
loop_
_entity.id
_entity.type
_entity.pdbx_description
1 polymer ?
#
loop_
_entity_poly.entity_id
_entity_poly.type
_entity_poly.pdbx_seq_one_letter_code
_entity_poly.pdbx_strand_id
1 'polypeptide(L)'
;MIAIKLNNELLFSIEPHKKRVRLIVHNGEVENVCRIIDLKTLEHFILSDEKSLFKGRLQLHKNIAGLGIEVKGKIAGMIKTEDLINCVEEAIF
;
A
#
# COMPACT_ATOMS: atom_id res chain seq x y z
N MET A 1 0.69 1.50 -14.42
CA MET A 1 0.13 1.11 -13.11
C MET A 1 0.64 -0.27 -12.76
N ILE A 2 1.53 -0.36 -11.77
CA ILE A 2 2.00 -1.65 -11.25
C ILE A 2 1.04 -2.09 -10.15
N ALA A 3 0.65 -3.35 -10.21
CA ALA A 3 -0.19 -3.98 -9.19
C ALA A 3 0.53 -5.19 -8.62
N ILE A 4 0.59 -5.26 -7.30
CA ILE A 4 1.18 -6.37 -6.56
C ILE A 4 0.05 -7.31 -6.15
N LYS A 5 0.21 -8.60 -6.43
CA LYS A 5 -0.76 -9.61 -6.04
C LYS A 5 -0.75 -9.83 -4.53
N LEU A 6 -1.93 -9.76 -3.93
CA LEU A 6 -2.21 -10.14 -2.55
C LEU A 6 -2.90 -11.52 -2.52
N ASN A 7 -3.57 -11.87 -1.41
CA ASN A 7 -4.36 -13.10 -1.31
C ASN A 7 -5.72 -12.94 -2.01
N ASN A 8 -6.35 -14.06 -2.37
CA ASN A 8 -7.74 -14.13 -2.90
C ASN A 8 -8.03 -13.13 -4.03
N GLU A 9 -7.16 -13.10 -5.05
CA GLU A 9 -7.28 -12.24 -6.24
C GLU A 9 -7.19 -10.73 -5.99
N LEU A 10 -6.98 -10.31 -4.74
CA LEU A 10 -6.77 -8.90 -4.44
C LEU A 10 -5.44 -8.43 -5.01
N LEU A 11 -5.46 -7.20 -5.49
CA LEU A 11 -4.33 -6.47 -6.02
C LEU A 11 -4.13 -5.21 -5.19
N PHE A 12 -2.87 -4.90 -4.89
CA PHE A 12 -2.46 -3.63 -4.29
C PHE A 12 -1.74 -2.79 -5.33
N SER A 13 -2.17 -1.56 -5.52
CA SER A 13 -1.56 -0.63 -6.46
C SER A 13 -1.40 0.75 -5.86
N ILE A 14 -0.46 1.51 -6.42
CA ILE A 14 -0.23 2.91 -6.11
C ILE A 14 -0.35 3.70 -7.41
N GLU A 15 -1.11 4.78 -7.37
CA GLU A 15 -1.26 5.69 -8.50
C GLU A 15 -1.00 7.14 -8.09
N PRO A 16 -0.49 7.99 -9.00
CA PRO A 16 -0.39 9.41 -8.78
C PRO A 16 -1.77 10.03 -8.54
N HIS A 17 -1.84 10.93 -7.56
CA HIS A 17 -3.03 11.70 -7.26
C HIS A 17 -2.68 13.17 -6.96
N LYS A 18 -2.57 13.97 -8.02
CA LYS A 18 -2.09 15.36 -7.95
C LYS A 18 -0.66 15.39 -7.38
N LYS A 19 -0.43 16.05 -6.22
CA LYS A 19 0.85 16.09 -5.50
C LYS A 19 0.98 14.99 -4.43
N ARG A 20 0.10 13.99 -4.49
CA ARG A 20 -0.07 12.92 -3.51
C ARG A 20 -0.07 11.58 -4.23
N VAL A 21 -0.05 10.50 -3.47
CA VAL A 21 -0.22 9.14 -4.00
C VAL A 21 -1.51 8.55 -3.47
N ARG A 22 -2.15 7.72 -4.27
CA ARG A 22 -3.35 6.97 -3.90
C ARG A 22 -3.01 5.49 -3.86
N LEU A 23 -3.12 4.92 -2.67
CA LEU A 23 -2.96 3.49 -2.42
C LEU A 23 -4.33 2.83 -2.59
N ILE A 24 -4.40 1.74 -3.33
CA ILE A 24 -5.65 1.08 -3.71
C ILE A 24 -5.50 -0.41 -3.47
N VAL A 25 -6.52 -1.02 -2.87
CA VAL A 25 -6.73 -2.47 -2.94
C VAL A 25 -7.98 -2.73 -3.76
N HIS A 26 -7.86 -3.56 -4.81
CA HIS A 26 -8.92 -3.83 -5.77
C HIS A 26 -8.92 -5.32 -6.20
N ASN A 27 -10.02 -5.79 -6.78
CA ASN A 27 -10.09 -7.06 -7.50
C ASN A 27 -10.45 -6.74 -8.95
N GLY A 28 -9.48 -6.83 -9.85
CA GLY A 28 -9.63 -6.36 -11.23
C GLY A 28 -10.01 -4.88 -11.28
N GLU A 29 -11.16 -4.55 -11.87
CA GLU A 29 -11.67 -3.18 -11.97
C GLU A 29 -12.45 -2.72 -10.72
N VAL A 30 -12.71 -3.62 -9.76
CA VAL A 30 -13.52 -3.30 -8.58
C VAL A 30 -12.64 -2.85 -7.43
N GLU A 31 -12.69 -1.56 -7.12
CA GLU A 31 -12.03 -1.00 -5.96
C GLU A 31 -12.69 -1.46 -4.65
N ASN A 32 -11.87 -1.96 -3.71
CA ASN A 32 -12.32 -2.40 -2.39
C ASN A 32 -12.10 -1.32 -1.33
N VAL A 33 -10.89 -0.76 -1.28
CA VAL A 33 -10.51 0.38 -0.42
C VAL A 33 -9.44 1.22 -1.10
N CYS A 34 -9.46 2.53 -0.88
CA CYS A 34 -8.36 3.41 -1.25
C CYS A 34 -7.99 4.37 -0.12
N ARG A 35 -6.77 4.91 -0.19
CA ARG A 35 -6.32 6.01 0.66
C ARG A 35 -5.38 6.93 -0.10
N ILE A 36 -5.63 8.23 -0.04
CA ILE A 36 -4.77 9.27 -0.59
C ILE A 36 -3.89 9.82 0.52
N ILE A 37 -2.58 9.90 0.27
CA ILE A 37 -1.61 10.43 1.24
C ILE A 37 -0.50 11.23 0.58
N ASP A 38 0.15 12.07 1.38
CA ASP A 38 1.37 12.72 0.95
C ASP A 38 2.50 11.70 0.82
N LEU A 39 3.30 11.84 -0.24
CA LEU A 39 4.43 10.97 -0.51
C LEU A 39 5.39 10.89 0.69
N LYS A 40 5.67 12.05 1.32
CA LYS A 40 6.52 12.15 2.50
C LYS A 40 6.06 11.27 3.66
N THR A 41 4.75 11.09 3.82
CA THR A 41 4.20 10.20 4.85
C THR A 41 4.55 8.75 4.55
N LEU A 42 4.47 8.34 3.28
CA LEU A 42 4.83 6.99 2.87
C LEU A 42 6.34 6.74 2.99
N GLU A 43 7.16 7.68 2.53
CA GLU A 43 8.62 7.62 2.64
C GLU A 43 9.06 7.56 4.10
N HIS A 44 8.51 8.43 4.95
CA HIS A 44 8.79 8.42 6.38
C HIS A 44 8.43 7.09 7.00
N PHE A 45 7.25 6.55 6.68
CA PHE A 45 6.86 5.23 7.15
C PHE A 45 7.81 4.15 6.69
N ILE A 46 8.27 4.14 5.43
CA ILE A 46 9.21 3.14 4.91
C ILE A 46 10.54 3.17 5.69
N LEU A 47 11.06 4.36 5.96
CA LEU A 47 12.37 4.57 6.58
C LEU A 47 12.37 4.50 8.10
N SER A 48 11.23 4.69 8.77
CA SER A 48 11.15 4.73 10.23
C SER A 48 10.96 3.34 10.86
N ASP A 49 11.10 3.27 12.19
CA ASP A 49 10.77 2.07 12.97
C ASP A 49 9.27 1.88 13.24
N GLU A 50 8.42 2.75 12.67
CA GLU A 50 6.97 2.64 12.80
C GLU A 50 6.48 1.29 12.30
N LYS A 51 5.78 0.56 13.18
CA LYS A 51 5.27 -0.78 12.86
C LYS A 51 3.99 -0.75 12.04
N SER A 52 3.28 0.37 12.02
CA SER A 52 2.02 0.49 11.30
C SER A 52 1.80 1.88 10.76
N LEU A 53 1.25 1.98 9.56
CA LEU A 53 0.74 3.21 8.98
C LEU A 53 -0.78 3.12 8.84
N PHE A 54 -1.44 4.24 9.14
CA PHE A 54 -2.89 4.43 9.12
C PHE A 54 -3.67 3.77 10.27
N LYS A 55 -4.98 4.06 10.26
CA LYS A 55 -6.04 3.41 11.04
C LYS A 55 -7.26 3.24 10.14
N GLY A 56 -8.09 2.23 10.39
CA GLY A 56 -9.38 2.04 9.71
C GLY A 56 -9.31 1.06 8.54
N ARG A 57 -9.90 1.42 7.39
CA ARG A 57 -10.19 0.44 6.31
C ARG A 57 -8.98 -0.08 5.52
N LEU A 58 -7.89 0.69 5.47
CA LEU A 58 -6.62 0.29 4.84
C LEU A 58 -5.50 0.64 5.82
N GLN A 59 -4.71 -0.34 6.21
CA GLN A 59 -3.57 -0.18 7.10
C GLN A 59 -2.36 -0.94 6.53
N LEU A 60 -1.16 -0.43 6.79
CA LEU A 60 0.10 -1.10 6.43
C LEU A 60 0.79 -1.51 7.72
N HIS A 61 1.35 -2.71 7.78
CA HIS A 61 2.00 -3.23 8.98
C HIS A 61 3.38 -3.81 8.63
N LYS A 62 4.45 -3.28 9.22
CA LYS A 62 5.77 -3.89 9.12
C LYS A 62 5.87 -5.07 10.08
N ASN A 63 6.34 -6.21 9.59
CA ASN A 63 6.70 -7.35 10.42
C ASN A 63 7.98 -8.01 9.89
N ILE A 64 8.44 -9.06 10.57
CA ILE A 64 9.67 -9.79 10.22
C ILE A 64 9.63 -10.42 8.82
N ALA A 65 8.44 -10.67 8.27
CA ALA A 65 8.24 -11.30 6.98
C ALA A 65 8.00 -10.29 5.84
N GLY A 66 7.93 -8.99 6.14
CA GLY A 66 7.71 -7.91 5.16
C GLY A 66 6.62 -6.93 5.60
N LEU A 67 5.85 -6.47 4.62
CA LEU A 67 4.78 -5.50 4.81
C LEU A 67 3.39 -6.13 4.62
N GLY A 68 2.62 -6.21 5.70
CA GLY A 68 1.23 -6.64 5.69
C GLY A 68 0.31 -5.53 5.22
N ILE A 69 -0.52 -5.85 4.22
CA ILE A 69 -1.60 -4.99 3.74
C ILE A 69 -2.89 -5.44 4.43
N GLU A 70 -3.42 -4.63 5.35
CA GLU A 70 -4.68 -4.91 6.03
C GLU A 70 -5.83 -4.16 5.36
N VAL A 71 -6.91 -4.89 5.07
CA VAL A 71 -8.17 -4.34 4.56
C VAL A 71 -9.29 -4.68 5.52
N LYS A 72 -9.95 -3.65 6.05
CA LYS A 72 -11.13 -3.77 6.93
C LYS A 72 -10.91 -4.75 8.11
N GLY A 73 -9.75 -4.67 8.77
CA GLY A 73 -9.42 -5.49 9.94
C GLY A 73 -8.89 -6.89 9.62
N LYS A 74 -8.59 -7.20 8.35
CA LYS A 74 -8.05 -8.50 7.92
C LYS A 74 -6.82 -8.31 7.04
N ILE A 75 -5.76 -9.09 7.28
CA ILE A 75 -4.59 -9.12 6.40
C ILE A 75 -5.01 -9.66 5.03
N ALA A 76 -5.01 -8.77 4.03
CA ALA A 76 -5.33 -9.07 2.64
C ALA A 76 -4.13 -9.69 1.92
N GLY A 77 -2.90 -9.39 2.34
CA GLY A 77 -1.69 -10.00 1.80
C GLY A 77 -0.43 -9.45 2.43
N MET A 78 0.69 -10.06 2.07
CA MET A 78 2.04 -9.65 2.46
C MET A 78 2.81 -9.30 1.19
N ILE A 79 3.46 -8.14 1.18
CA ILE A 79 4.37 -7.72 0.11
C ILE A 79 5.75 -7.46 0.70
N LYS A 80 6.79 -7.40 -0.12
CA LYS A 80 8.09 -6.94 0.36
C LYS A 80 8.12 -5.42 0.43
N THR A 81 8.97 -4.87 1.28
CA THR A 81 9.14 -3.41 1.38
C THR A 81 9.70 -2.85 0.07
N GLU A 82 10.55 -3.60 -0.62
CA GLU A 82 11.09 -3.21 -1.94
C GLU A 82 9.99 -3.11 -2.99
N ASP A 83 8.99 -3.99 -2.96
CA ASP A 83 7.85 -3.92 -3.89
C ASP A 83 7.06 -2.61 -3.70
N LEU A 84 6.91 -2.16 -2.44
CA LEU A 84 6.28 -0.88 -2.12
C LEU A 84 7.11 0.29 -2.67
N ILE A 85 8.43 0.28 -2.46
CA ILE A 85 9.34 1.33 -2.94
C ILE A 85 9.25 1.46 -4.47
N ASN A 86 9.33 0.34 -5.18
CA ASN A 86 9.22 0.32 -6.65
C ASN A 86 7.87 0.91 -7.12
N CYS A 87 6.76 0.57 -6.45
CA CYS A 87 5.45 1.13 -6.78
C CYS A 87 5.37 2.64 -6.52
N VAL A 88 6.08 3.14 -5.51
CA VAL A 88 6.12 4.56 -5.18
C VAL A 88 6.93 5.32 -6.22
N GLU A 89 8.11 4.84 -6.59
CA GLU A 89 8.96 5.45 -7.62
C GLU A 89 8.20 5.57 -8.94
N GLU A 90 7.56 4.48 -9.40
CA GLU A 90 6.76 4.43 -10.62
C GLU A 90 5.49 5.29 -10.57
N ALA A 91 4.99 5.65 -9.39
CA ALA A 91 3.84 6.56 -9.26
C ALA A 91 4.24 8.04 -9.33
N ILE A 92 5.53 8.36 -9.25
CA ILE A 92 6.05 9.74 -9.22
C ILE A 92 6.62 10.15 -10.59
N PHE A 93 7.13 9.20 -11.37
CA PHE A 93 7.66 9.39 -12.72
C PHE A 93 6.60 9.12 -13.80
#